data_AF-A0A5B1RFB7-F1
#
_entry.id   AF-A0A5B1RFB7-F1
#
_cell.length_a   1.000
_cell.length_b   1.000
_cell.length_c   1.000
_cell.angle_alpha   90.00
_cell.angle_beta   90.00
_cell.angle_gamma   90.00
#
_symmetry.space_group_name_H-M   'P 1'
#
loop_
_entity.id
_entity.type
_entity.pdbx_description
1 polymer ?
#
loop_
_entity_poly.entity_id
_entity_poly.type
_entity_poly.pdbx_seq_one_letter_code
_entity_poly.pdbx_strand_id
1 'polypeptide(L)'
;PENVALTLPSSVSASVRERCYTPDVIAAETALRYTEATESLDKLRHHLRVSTFVNRYKTKNVKGQVPNTRTREVMHQIDIKIWASYRRYRHARERHLNLVGEGGWMDILRPLEKSDV
;
A
#
# COMPACT_ATOMS: atom_id res chain seq x y z
N PRO A 1 2.51 6.16 -35.04
CA PRO A 1 3.15 6.88 -33.91
C PRO A 1 2.19 6.92 -32.70
N GLU A 2 2.05 5.81 -31.98
CA GLU A 2 1.02 5.64 -30.93
C GLU A 2 1.52 4.84 -29.71
N ASN A 3 2.84 4.65 -29.57
CA ASN A 3 3.42 3.86 -28.47
C ASN A 3 4.40 4.69 -27.64
N VAL A 4 3.96 5.85 -27.17
CA VAL A 4 4.74 6.68 -26.25
C VAL A 4 4.33 6.35 -24.82
N ALA A 5 5.28 5.92 -24.01
CA ALA A 5 5.04 5.59 -22.60
C ALA A 5 4.65 6.87 -21.83
N LEU A 6 3.40 6.92 -21.37
CA LEU A 6 2.94 7.98 -20.48
C LEU A 6 3.58 7.78 -19.11
N THR A 7 4.31 8.79 -18.65
CA THR A 7 4.97 8.78 -17.35
C THR A 7 4.28 9.76 -16.40
N LEU A 8 4.33 9.43 -15.11
CA LEU A 8 3.87 10.31 -14.04
C LEU A 8 5.04 11.15 -13.51
N PRO A 9 4.78 12.35 -12.95
CA PRO A 9 5.82 13.18 -12.34
C PRO A 9 6.69 12.44 -11.31
N SER A 10 6.12 11.54 -10.52
CA SER A 10 6.85 10.72 -9.52
C SER A 10 7.74 9.62 -10.10
N SER A 11 7.65 9.35 -11.41
CA SER A 11 8.46 8.36 -12.14
C SER A 11 9.65 8.97 -12.88
N VAL A 12 9.73 10.31 -12.94
CA VAL A 12 10.81 11.04 -13.62
C VAL A 12 11.71 11.78 -12.63
N SER A 13 12.94 12.08 -13.05
CA SER A 13 13.88 12.89 -12.26
C SER A 13 13.40 14.33 -12.13
N ALA A 14 13.84 15.03 -11.07
CA ALA A 14 13.44 16.41 -10.79
C ALA A 14 13.67 17.35 -11.99
N SER A 15 14.82 17.23 -12.67
CA SER A 15 15.20 18.06 -13.82
C SER A 15 14.33 17.88 -15.07
N VAL A 16 13.69 16.71 -15.22
CA VAL A 16 12.70 16.45 -16.28
C VAL A 16 11.33 16.91 -15.82
N ARG A 17 11.01 16.72 -14.54
CA ARG A 17 9.73 17.08 -13.92
C ARG A 17 9.43 18.57 -14.08
N GLU A 18 10.39 19.42 -13.74
CA GLU A 18 10.24 20.90 -13.81
C GLU A 18 10.05 21.42 -15.24
N ARG A 19 10.51 20.67 -16.24
CA ARG A 19 10.44 21.06 -17.66
C ARG A 19 9.16 20.59 -18.34
N CYS A 20 8.66 19.42 -17.93
CA CYS A 20 7.59 18.71 -18.63
C CYS A 20 6.23 18.82 -17.94
N TYR A 21 6.18 19.16 -16.65
CA TYR A 21 4.95 19.21 -15.87
C TYR A 21 4.73 20.58 -15.24
N THR A 22 3.46 20.99 -15.18
CA THR A 22 3.06 22.20 -14.45
C THR A 22 3.08 21.94 -12.94
N PRO A 23 3.31 22.98 -12.12
CA PRO A 23 3.32 22.84 -10.66
C PRO A 23 2.00 22.28 -10.10
N ASP A 24 0.87 22.60 -10.73
CA ASP A 24 -0.45 22.11 -10.30
C ASP A 24 -0.58 20.59 -10.43
N VAL A 25 -0.02 20.00 -11.50
CA VAL A 25 -0.04 18.54 -11.71
C VAL A 25 0.85 17.84 -10.68
N ILE A 26 1.99 18.44 -10.34
CA ILE A 26 2.90 17.92 -9.31
C ILE A 26 2.23 17.97 -7.94
N ALA A 27 1.56 19.08 -7.61
CA ALA A 27 0.81 19.23 -6.36
C ALA A 27 -0.35 18.23 -6.27
N ALA A 28 -1.11 18.05 -7.35
CA ALA A 28 -2.19 17.08 -7.43
C ALA A 28 -1.69 15.64 -7.25
N GLU A 29 -0.60 15.25 -7.93
CA GLU A 29 -0.02 13.92 -7.72
C GLU A 29 0.51 13.75 -6.30
N THR A 30 1.15 14.78 -5.72
CA THR A 30 1.65 14.73 -4.34
C THR A 30 0.52 14.43 -3.36
N ALA A 31 -0.60 15.16 -3.45
CA ALA A 31 -1.77 14.93 -2.61
C ALA A 31 -2.35 13.53 -2.84
N LEU A 32 -2.42 13.06 -4.09
CA LEU A 32 -2.87 11.71 -4.44
C LEU A 32 -1.97 10.63 -3.83
N ARG A 33 -0.65 10.78 -3.86
CA ARG A 33 0.27 9.78 -3.29
C ARG A 33 0.19 9.74 -1.77
N TYR A 34 0.02 10.88 -1.14
CA TYR A 34 -0.19 10.96 0.30
C TYR A 34 -1.49 10.24 0.71
N THR A 35 -2.60 10.53 0.03
CA THR A 35 -3.88 9.87 0.30
C THR A 35 -3.82 8.37 0.02
N GLU A 36 -3.21 7.95 -1.10
CA GLU A 36 -3.01 6.54 -1.44
C GLU A 36 -2.20 5.80 -0.35
N ALA A 37 -1.13 6.41 0.17
CA ALA A 37 -0.34 5.85 1.26
C ALA A 37 -1.14 5.75 2.56
N THR A 38 -1.86 6.80 2.96
CA THR A 38 -2.69 6.76 4.18
C THR A 38 -3.81 5.72 4.10
N GLU A 39 -4.52 5.64 2.97
CA GLU A 39 -5.63 4.70 2.78
C GLU A 39 -5.13 3.25 2.71
N SER A 40 -4.02 3.01 2.01
CA SER A 40 -3.41 1.66 1.95
C SER A 40 -2.91 1.19 3.31
N LEU A 41 -2.38 2.09 4.13
CA LEU A 41 -1.97 1.78 5.50
C LEU A 41 -3.17 1.44 6.39
N ASP A 42 -4.28 2.17 6.26
CA ASP A 42 -5.51 1.87 7.00
C ASP A 42 -6.12 0.52 6.58
N LYS A 43 -6.17 0.25 5.27
CA LYS A 43 -6.59 -1.06 4.73
C LYS A 43 -5.71 -2.20 5.25
N LEU A 44 -4.39 -2.00 5.28
CA LEU A 44 -3.45 -2.98 5.83
C LEU A 44 -3.76 -3.28 7.30
N ARG A 45 -3.89 -2.24 8.14
CA ARG A 45 -4.24 -2.38 9.57
C ARG A 45 -5.57 -3.10 9.75
N HIS A 46 -6.56 -2.75 8.94
CA HIS A 46 -7.85 -3.41 8.94
C HIS A 46 -7.72 -4.90 8.61
N HIS A 47 -6.98 -5.27 7.56
CA HIS A 47 -6.79 -6.67 7.18
C HIS A 47 -6.01 -7.48 8.20
N LEU A 48 -5.00 -6.90 8.86
CA LEU A 48 -4.28 -7.54 9.98
C LEU A 48 -5.21 -7.82 11.17
N ARG A 49 -6.09 -6.87 11.52
CA ARG A 49 -7.12 -7.08 12.56
C ARG A 49 -8.09 -8.20 12.19
N VAL A 50 -8.55 -8.22 10.93
CA VAL A 50 -9.42 -9.30 10.42
C VAL A 50 -8.71 -10.65 10.45
N SER A 51 -7.45 -10.72 10.04
CA SER A 51 -6.64 -11.95 10.11
C SER A 51 -6.54 -12.49 11.53
N THR A 52 -6.26 -11.61 12.50
CA THR A 52 -6.20 -11.96 13.93
C THR A 52 -7.53 -12.49 14.43
N PHE A 53 -8.64 -11.85 14.06
CA PHE A 53 -9.98 -12.30 14.43
C PHE A 53 -10.32 -13.66 13.83
N VAL A 54 -10.07 -13.86 12.53
CA VAL A 54 -10.31 -15.14 11.84
C VAL A 54 -9.47 -16.25 12.43
N ASN A 55 -8.21 -15.98 12.79
CA ASN A 55 -7.35 -16.97 13.44
C ASN A 55 -7.89 -17.36 14.83
N ARG A 56 -8.35 -16.39 15.64
CA ARG A 56 -9.00 -16.68 16.92
C ARG A 56 -10.29 -17.46 16.76
N TYR A 57 -11.12 -17.09 15.79
CA TYR A 57 -12.36 -17.79 15.46
C TYR A 57 -12.08 -19.24 15.05
N LYS A 58 -11.08 -19.47 14.20
CA LYS A 58 -10.63 -20.80 13.80
C LYS A 58 -10.22 -21.63 15.01
N THR A 59 -9.32 -21.12 15.86
CA THR A 59 -8.85 -21.85 17.05
C THR A 59 -9.97 -22.20 18.03
N LYS A 60 -10.99 -21.32 18.16
CA LYS A 60 -12.12 -21.56 19.06
C LYS A 60 -13.12 -22.60 18.54
N ASN A 61 -13.42 -22.58 17.23
CA ASN A 61 -14.55 -23.32 16.65
C ASN A 61 -14.12 -24.60 15.91
N VAL A 62 -12.90 -24.67 15.39
CA VAL A 62 -12.39 -25.87 14.72
C VAL A 62 -11.82 -26.81 15.78
N LYS A 63 -12.64 -27.75 16.25
CA LYS A 63 -12.24 -28.82 17.18
C LYS A 63 -12.24 -30.17 16.45
N GLY A 64 -11.21 -30.98 16.64
CA GLY A 64 -11.07 -32.30 16.01
C GLY A 64 -10.48 -32.27 14.59
N GLN A 65 -10.36 -33.44 13.94
CA GLN A 65 -9.85 -33.60 12.58
C GLN A 65 -10.96 -33.36 11.55
N VAL A 66 -11.40 -32.11 11.40
CA VAL A 66 -12.42 -31.70 10.41
C VAL A 66 -11.76 -30.97 9.24
N PRO A 67 -12.15 -31.23 7.98
CA PRO A 67 -11.60 -30.52 6.83
C PRO A 67 -11.83 -29.01 6.96
N ASN A 68 -10.73 -28.26 6.95
CA ASN A 68 -10.72 -26.82 7.20
C ASN A 68 -10.54 -25.99 5.91
N THR A 69 -10.95 -26.53 4.77
CA THR A 69 -10.64 -25.97 3.45
C THR A 69 -11.20 -24.54 3.28
N ARG A 70 -12.45 -24.31 3.70
CA ARG A 70 -13.09 -22.99 3.61
C ARG A 70 -12.42 -21.93 4.46
N THR A 71 -12.05 -22.23 5.70
CA THR A 71 -11.34 -21.25 6.56
C THR A 71 -9.94 -20.97 6.03
N ARG A 72 -9.24 -22.00 5.50
CA ARG A 72 -7.93 -21.81 4.87
C ARG A 72 -8.02 -20.90 3.65
N GLU A 73 -9.05 -21.07 2.83
CA GLU A 73 -9.31 -20.19 1.69
C GLU A 73 -9.57 -18.75 2.14
N VAL A 74 -10.41 -18.54 3.16
CA VAL A 74 -10.66 -17.20 3.72
C VAL A 74 -9.37 -16.56 4.25
N MET A 75 -8.55 -17.31 4.99
CA MET A 75 -7.25 -16.82 5.47
C MET A 75 -6.34 -16.44 4.31
N HIS A 76 -6.26 -17.28 3.28
CA HIS A 76 -5.46 -17.01 2.09
C HIS A 76 -5.91 -15.73 1.36
N GLN A 77 -7.21 -15.51 1.23
CA GLN A 77 -7.75 -14.28 0.64
C GLN A 77 -7.43 -13.04 1.47
N ILE A 78 -7.42 -13.16 2.80
CA ILE A 78 -6.98 -12.07 3.68
C ILE A 78 -5.50 -11.78 3.47
N ASP A 79 -4.65 -12.81 3.41
CA ASP A 79 -3.21 -12.67 3.18
C ASP A 79 -2.91 -11.97 1.85
N ILE A 80 -3.62 -12.36 0.77
CA ILE A 80 -3.48 -11.69 -0.53
C ILE A 80 -3.77 -10.19 -0.41
N LYS A 81 -4.83 -9.81 0.32
CA LYS A 81 -5.21 -8.41 0.51
C LYS A 81 -4.21 -7.64 1.38
N ILE A 82 -3.65 -8.29 2.40
CA ILE A 82 -2.56 -7.75 3.23
C ILE A 82 -1.37 -7.40 2.34
N TRP A 83 -0.89 -8.36 1.54
CA TRP A 83 0.25 -8.14 0.64
C TRP A 83 -0.03 -7.09 -0.44
N ALA A 84 -1.25 -7.05 -0.99
CA ALA A 84 -1.65 -6.03 -1.94
C ALA A 84 -1.61 -4.62 -1.31
N SER A 85 -2.10 -4.49 -0.08
CA SER A 85 -2.10 -3.20 0.65
C SER A 85 -0.68 -2.79 1.04
N TYR A 86 0.15 -3.73 1.50
CA TYR A 86 1.58 -3.50 1.78
C TYR A 86 2.33 -2.97 0.56
N ARG A 87 2.15 -3.60 -0.61
CA ARG A 87 2.80 -3.18 -1.86
C ARG A 87 2.34 -1.81 -2.32
N ARG A 88 1.03 -1.53 -2.23
CA ARG A 88 0.47 -0.20 -2.56
C ARG A 88 1.03 0.87 -1.64
N TYR A 89 1.07 0.61 -0.33
CA TYR A 89 1.65 1.53 0.64
C TYR A 89 3.09 1.88 0.32
N ARG A 90 3.93 0.86 0.12
CA ARG A 90 5.35 1.06 -0.22
C ARG A 90 5.53 1.85 -1.51
N HIS A 91 4.79 1.47 -2.55
CA HIS A 91 4.84 2.17 -3.82
C HIS A 91 4.43 3.64 -3.67
N ALA A 92 3.27 3.92 -3.06
CA ALA A 92 2.79 5.28 -2.84
C ALA A 92 3.77 6.12 -2.02
N ARG A 93 4.35 5.53 -0.96
CA ARG A 93 5.37 6.18 -0.12
C ARG A 93 6.63 6.52 -0.91
N GLU A 94 7.16 5.59 -1.71
CA GLU A 94 8.35 5.81 -2.54
C GLU A 94 8.10 6.90 -3.60
N ARG A 95 6.90 6.92 -4.20
CA ARG A 95 6.52 7.99 -5.15
C ARG A 95 6.35 9.35 -4.46
N HIS A 96 5.74 9.38 -3.28
CA HIS A 96 5.62 10.61 -2.49
C HIS A 96 7.01 11.15 -2.09
N LEU A 97 7.92 10.26 -1.70
CA LEU A 97 9.31 10.60 -1.39
C LEU A 97 10.02 11.24 -2.59
N ASN A 98 9.84 10.70 -3.79
CA ASN A 98 10.45 11.25 -5.01
C ASN A 98 9.89 12.63 -5.38
N LEU A 99 8.66 12.96 -4.96
CA LEU A 99 8.00 14.24 -5.25
C LEU A 99 8.37 15.32 -4.25
N VAL A 100 8.25 15.03 -2.95
CA VAL A 100 8.38 16.01 -1.86
C VAL A 100 9.78 16.01 -1.25
N GLY A 101 10.49 14.89 -1.33
CA GLY A 101 11.72 14.66 -0.58
C GLY A 101 11.45 14.33 0.88
N GLU A 102 12.51 14.39 1.68
CA GLU A 102 12.45 14.12 3.12
C GLU A 102 11.72 15.25 3.86
N GLY A 103 10.90 14.90 4.86
CA GLY A 103 10.14 15.88 5.64
C GLY A 103 9.28 15.24 6.73
N GLY A 104 8.57 16.08 7.50
CA GLY A 104 7.80 15.64 8.67
C GLY A 104 6.67 14.64 8.38
N TRP A 105 6.26 14.48 7.12
CA TRP A 105 5.30 13.46 6.72
C TRP A 105 5.81 12.02 6.96
N MET A 106 7.13 11.82 7.07
CA MET A 106 7.74 10.52 7.35
C MET A 106 7.45 10.00 8.77
N ASP A 107 7.17 10.90 9.72
CA ASP A 107 6.79 10.50 11.08
C ASP A 107 5.43 9.80 11.11
N ILE A 108 4.54 10.23 10.20
CA ILE A 108 3.20 9.68 10.00
C ILE A 108 3.26 8.43 9.10
N LEU A 109 3.97 8.53 7.97
CA LEU A 109 4.11 7.47 6.96
C LEU A 109 5.51 6.85 7.01
N ARG A 110 5.73 6.04 8.06
CA ARG A 110 7.00 5.35 8.32
C ARG A 110 7.31 4.28 7.27
N PRO A 111 8.59 3.97 7.02
CA PRO A 111 8.92 2.79 6.22
C PRO A 111 8.27 1.55 6.84
N LEU A 112 7.74 0.67 6.00
CA LEU A 112 7.09 -0.56 6.41
C LEU A 112 7.90 -1.73 5.86
N GLU A 113 8.46 -2.52 6.76
CA GLU A 113 9.25 -3.68 6.43
C GLU A 113 8.38 -4.92 6.30
N LYS A 114 8.94 -5.97 5.69
CA LYS A 114 8.25 -7.25 5.55
C LYS A 114 7.97 -7.90 6.92
N SER A 115 8.82 -7.62 7.91
CA SER A 115 8.71 -8.07 9.30
C SER A 115 7.54 -7.44 10.06
N ASP A 116 7.04 -6.30 9.61
CA ASP A 116 5.92 -5.58 10.25
C ASP A 116 4.54 -6.16 9.88
N VAL A 117 4.49 -7.17 9.00
CA VAL A 117 3.27 -7.74 8.40
C VAL A 117 3.13 -9.23 8.71
#